data_AF-A0A936CVR1-F1
#
_entry.id   AF-A0A936CVR1-F1
#
_cell.length_a   1.000
_cell.length_b   1.000
_cell.length_c   1.000
_cell.angle_alpha   90.00
_cell.angle_beta   90.00
_cell.angle_gamma   90.00
#
_symmetry.space_group_name_H-M   'P 1'
#
loop_
_entity.id
_entity.type
_entity.pdbx_description
1 polymer ?
#
loop_
_entity_poly.entity_id
_entity_poly.type
_entity_poly.pdbx_seq_one_letter_code
_entity_poly.pdbx_strand_id
1 'polypeptide(L)'
;MKKSLLLAALVLSALPALAGDHPLKTPSGWFDMENCVFCRNLVSDPQLLPHCQWETLPTADGLAFVMAVQPEYAASLKKANAAMEAAGAKLHSGEMKMTDVKMCGFCTAYGELMMGGVQFETVRGDVTEVSFARSSDPKLVEKMHAIAKRNKDEMAILMGGVDPHAGHKH
;
A
#
# COMPACT_ATOMS: atom_id res chain seq x y z
N MET A 1 58.67 0.72 23.98
CA MET A 1 57.66 1.63 23.40
C MET A 1 57.31 1.19 21.97
N LYS A 2 56.44 0.18 21.80
CA LYS A 2 55.95 -0.29 20.48
C LYS A 2 54.65 -1.10 20.66
N LYS A 3 53.52 -0.44 20.94
CA LYS A 3 52.18 -1.08 20.95
C LYS A 3 51.08 -0.03 20.71
N SER A 4 51.09 0.64 19.57
CA SER A 4 50.03 1.61 19.24
C SER A 4 49.86 1.77 17.72
N LEU A 5 49.50 0.70 17.01
CA LEU A 5 49.10 0.76 15.59
C LEU A 5 48.53 -0.60 15.21
N LEU A 6 47.25 -0.87 15.48
CA LEU A 6 46.47 -2.00 14.92
C LEU A 6 45.02 -2.04 15.43
N LEU A 7 44.30 -0.90 15.43
CA LEU A 7 42.90 -0.85 15.89
C LEU A 7 42.08 0.22 15.16
N ALA A 8 42.18 0.28 13.83
CA ALA A 8 41.43 1.24 13.02
C ALA A 8 40.84 0.66 11.70
N ALA A 9 40.68 -0.66 11.59
CA ALA A 9 40.25 -1.29 10.32
C ALA A 9 39.19 -2.39 10.48
N LEU A 10 38.31 -2.30 11.48
CA LEU A 10 37.23 -3.29 11.69
C LEU A 10 35.88 -2.66 12.08
N VAL A 11 35.55 -1.51 11.52
CA VAL A 11 34.21 -0.88 11.66
C VAL A 11 33.70 -0.45 10.28
N LEU A 12 33.77 -1.35 9.29
CA LEU A 12 33.26 -1.08 7.94
C LEU A 12 32.58 -2.31 7.30
N SER A 13 31.98 -3.18 8.12
CA SER A 13 31.34 -4.42 7.65
C SER A 13 30.06 -4.75 8.42
N ALA A 14 29.24 -3.73 8.66
CA ALA A 14 27.85 -3.90 9.09
C ALA A 14 26.97 -2.77 8.55
N LEU A 15 27.07 -2.47 7.25
CA LEU A 15 25.92 -1.90 6.55
C LEU A 15 24.98 -3.07 6.30
N PRO A 16 23.78 -3.11 6.93
CA PRO A 16 22.78 -4.09 6.54
C PRO A 16 22.48 -3.86 5.07
N ALA A 17 22.64 -4.90 4.26
CA ALA A 17 22.14 -4.96 2.90
C ALA A 17 20.59 -4.99 2.91
N LEU A 18 19.97 -3.90 3.35
CA LEU A 18 18.52 -3.66 3.31
C LEU A 18 18.21 -2.49 2.37
N ALA A 19 18.90 -2.45 1.23
CA ALA A 19 18.39 -1.82 0.03
C ALA A 19 18.03 -2.95 -0.95
N GLY A 20 17.16 -3.86 -0.50
CA GLY A 20 16.50 -4.75 -1.44
C GLY A 20 15.55 -3.87 -2.24
N ASP A 21 15.76 -3.77 -3.55
CA ASP A 21 14.77 -3.20 -4.46
C ASP A 21 13.46 -3.99 -4.25
N HIS A 22 12.58 -3.48 -3.38
CA HIS A 22 11.27 -4.08 -3.18
C HIS A 22 10.56 -4.01 -4.52
N PRO A 23 10.06 -5.14 -5.05
CA PRO A 23 9.41 -5.13 -6.35
C PRO A 23 8.18 -4.23 -6.24
N LEU A 24 8.21 -3.07 -6.90
CA LEU A 24 7.07 -2.14 -6.95
C LEU A 24 5.93 -2.65 -7.84
N LYS A 25 6.02 -3.91 -8.29
CA LYS A 25 5.06 -4.58 -9.15
C LYS A 25 5.08 -6.08 -8.86
N THR A 26 3.91 -6.68 -8.69
CA THR A 26 3.80 -8.13 -8.59
C THR A 26 3.79 -8.79 -9.97
N PRO A 27 4.27 -10.05 -10.13
CA PRO A 27 4.29 -10.72 -11.42
C PRO A 27 2.93 -10.81 -12.12
N SER A 28 1.84 -10.89 -11.35
CA SER A 28 0.47 -10.93 -11.87
C SER A 28 -0.04 -9.56 -12.37
N GLY A 29 0.67 -8.48 -12.05
CA GLY A 29 0.21 -7.10 -12.28
C GLY A 29 -0.92 -6.67 -11.34
N TRP A 30 -1.23 -7.46 -10.30
CA TRP A 30 -2.23 -7.10 -9.31
C TRP A 30 -1.86 -5.80 -8.61
N PHE A 31 -0.59 -5.67 -8.21
CA PHE A 31 0.02 -4.39 -7.86
C PHE A 31 1.02 -3.98 -8.95
N ASP A 32 0.96 -2.72 -9.34
CA ASP A 32 1.90 -2.03 -10.22
C ASP A 32 1.98 -0.59 -9.72
N MET A 33 2.76 -0.40 -8.66
CA MET A 33 2.79 0.83 -7.87
C MET A 33 3.31 2.00 -8.69
N GLU A 34 4.29 1.79 -9.56
CA GLU A 34 4.88 2.87 -10.36
C GLU A 34 3.94 3.35 -11.48
N ASN A 35 3.25 2.43 -12.15
CA ASN A 35 2.49 2.78 -13.34
C ASN A 35 1.01 3.03 -13.07
N CYS A 36 0.48 2.57 -11.93
CA CYS A 36 -0.91 2.84 -11.58
C CYS A 36 -1.10 4.33 -11.22
N VAL A 37 -2.10 4.96 -11.84
CA VAL A 37 -2.42 6.39 -11.63
C VAL A 37 -2.66 6.75 -10.16
N PHE A 38 -3.18 5.81 -9.37
CA PHE A 38 -3.37 5.96 -7.93
C PHE A 38 -2.11 5.57 -7.15
N CYS A 39 -1.64 4.33 -7.30
CA CYS A 39 -0.55 3.82 -6.47
C CYS A 39 0.77 4.57 -6.63
N ARG A 40 1.02 5.21 -7.78
CA ARG A 40 2.26 5.98 -8.01
C ARG A 40 2.47 7.10 -6.99
N ASN A 41 1.38 7.61 -6.41
CA ASN A 41 1.46 8.67 -5.40
C ASN A 41 2.03 8.13 -4.08
N LEU A 42 1.81 6.85 -3.75
CA LEU A 42 2.32 6.20 -2.56
C LEU A 42 3.82 5.89 -2.64
N VAL A 43 4.35 5.72 -3.85
CA VAL A 43 5.78 5.50 -4.10
C VAL A 43 6.52 6.76 -4.58
N SER A 44 5.81 7.89 -4.67
CA SER A 44 6.43 9.18 -5.01
C SER A 44 7.34 9.71 -3.91
N ASP A 45 7.10 9.28 -2.66
CA ASP A 45 8.03 9.38 -1.55
C ASP A 45 8.65 7.99 -1.30
N PRO A 46 9.95 7.80 -1.58
CA PRO A 46 10.58 6.49 -1.43
C PRO A 46 10.64 6.01 0.03
N GLN A 47 10.43 6.91 1.01
CA GLN A 47 10.43 6.54 2.42
C GLN A 47 9.04 6.16 2.95
N LEU A 48 7.96 6.39 2.20
CA LEU A 48 6.62 6.11 2.69
C LEU A 48 6.32 4.61 2.72
N LEU A 49 6.39 3.94 1.56
CA LEU A 49 5.96 2.54 1.42
C LEU A 49 6.72 1.56 2.34
N PRO A 50 8.04 1.66 2.54
CA PRO A 50 8.75 0.76 3.47
C PRO A 50 8.31 0.92 4.94
N HIS A 51 7.66 2.03 5.29
CA HIS A 51 7.19 2.33 6.64
C HIS A 51 5.66 2.26 6.76
N CYS A 52 4.99 1.77 5.71
CA CYS A 52 3.56 1.51 5.68
C CYS A 52 3.25 0.08 6.14
N GLN A 53 2.24 -0.06 7.00
CA GLN A 53 1.52 -1.31 7.23
C GLN A 53 0.24 -1.30 6.42
N TRP A 54 0.05 -2.30 5.56
CA TRP A 54 -1.11 -2.44 4.70
C TRP A 54 -1.83 -3.75 4.98
N GLU A 55 -3.08 -3.65 5.38
CA GLU A 55 -3.93 -4.81 5.63
C GLU A 55 -5.20 -4.72 4.78
N THR A 56 -5.67 -5.86 4.30
CA THR A 56 -7.01 -5.99 3.75
C THR A 56 -7.73 -7.13 4.46
N LEU A 57 -8.69 -6.75 5.29
CA LEU A 57 -9.35 -7.67 6.22
C LEU A 57 -10.79 -7.92 5.76
N PRO A 58 -11.24 -9.17 5.60
CA PRO A 58 -12.66 -9.43 5.35
C PRO A 58 -13.49 -9.06 6.59
N THR A 59 -14.68 -8.51 6.38
CA THR A 59 -15.71 -8.29 7.40
C THR A 59 -16.93 -9.16 7.10
N ALA A 60 -17.90 -9.23 8.02
CA ALA A 60 -19.10 -10.04 7.81
C ALA A 60 -19.91 -9.65 6.56
N ASP A 61 -19.86 -8.36 6.18
CA ASP A 61 -20.62 -7.73 5.10
C ASP A 61 -19.72 -7.06 4.04
N GLY A 62 -18.42 -7.38 4.03
CA GLY A 62 -17.47 -6.86 3.04
C GLY A 62 -16.01 -6.95 3.45
N LEU A 63 -15.30 -5.82 3.46
CA LEU A 63 -13.89 -5.74 3.84
C LEU A 63 -13.50 -4.39 4.45
N ALA A 64 -12.33 -4.34 5.08
CA ALA A 64 -11.64 -3.14 5.48
C ALA A 64 -10.25 -3.08 4.84
N PHE A 65 -9.92 -1.95 4.23
CA PHE A 65 -8.55 -1.58 3.86
C PHE A 65 -7.96 -0.75 4.98
N VAL A 66 -6.82 -1.17 5.52
CA VAL A 66 -6.12 -0.43 6.58
C VAL A 66 -4.74 -0.07 6.07
N MET A 67 -4.39 1.20 6.21
CA MET A 67 -3.04 1.70 5.98
C MET A 67 -2.61 2.49 7.21
N ALA A 68 -1.45 2.14 7.78
CA ALA A 68 -0.87 2.84 8.92
C ALA A 68 0.61 3.13 8.66
N VAL A 69 1.11 4.24 9.20
CA VAL A 69 2.52 4.63 9.10
C VAL A 69 3.08 5.03 10.46
N GLN A 70 4.41 5.10 10.56
CA GLN A 70 5.04 5.72 11.73
C GLN A 70 4.81 7.24 11.70
N PRO A 71 4.71 7.92 12.87
CA PRO A 71 4.33 9.33 12.94
C PRO A 71 5.16 10.29 12.07
N GLU A 72 6.46 10.03 11.91
CA GLU A 72 7.37 10.81 11.07
C GLU A 72 6.98 10.79 9.57
N TYR A 73 6.23 9.78 9.12
CA TYR A 73 5.75 9.65 7.73
C TYR A 73 4.29 10.08 7.54
N ALA A 74 3.63 10.58 8.59
CA ALA A 74 2.23 11.03 8.53
C ALA A 74 1.99 12.08 7.44
N ALA A 75 2.90 13.03 7.31
CA ALA A 75 2.82 14.07 6.28
C ALA A 75 2.91 13.50 4.86
N SER A 76 3.81 12.52 4.66
CA SER A 76 3.97 11.82 3.39
C SER A 76 2.72 11.01 3.04
N LEU A 77 2.14 10.30 4.00
CA LEU A 77 0.87 9.57 3.83
C LEU A 77 -0.26 10.54 3.42
N LYS A 78 -0.41 11.64 4.16
CA LYS A 78 -1.45 12.66 3.87
C LYS A 78 -1.29 13.25 2.48
N LYS A 79 -0.05 13.53 2.05
CA LYS A 79 0.26 14.04 0.71
C LYS A 79 -0.10 13.00 -0.37
N ALA A 80 0.25 11.73 -0.16
CA ALA A 80 -0.07 10.65 -1.09
C ALA A 80 -1.60 10.48 -1.22
N ASN A 81 -2.33 10.47 -0.11
CA ASN A 81 -3.80 10.32 -0.12
C ASN A 81 -4.47 11.50 -0.82
N ALA A 82 -4.07 12.74 -0.55
CA ALA A 82 -4.61 13.90 -1.24
C ALA A 82 -4.37 13.84 -2.76
N ALA A 83 -3.21 13.36 -3.20
CA ALA A 83 -2.92 13.20 -4.62
C ALA A 83 -3.74 12.07 -5.27
N MET A 84 -3.99 10.96 -4.55
CA MET A 84 -4.88 9.90 -5.01
C MET A 84 -6.34 10.37 -5.12
N GLU A 85 -6.84 11.12 -4.13
CA GLU A 85 -8.17 11.73 -4.18
C GLU A 85 -8.31 12.70 -5.35
N ALA A 86 -7.30 13.54 -5.58
CA ALA A 86 -7.29 14.45 -6.72
C ALA A 86 -7.31 13.70 -8.07
N ALA A 87 -6.57 12.60 -8.19
CA ALA A 87 -6.62 11.74 -9.38
C ALA A 87 -8.03 11.13 -9.57
N GLY A 88 -8.64 10.63 -8.49
CA GLY A 88 -10.00 10.11 -8.51
C GLY A 88 -11.03 11.17 -8.92
N ALA A 89 -10.92 12.38 -8.38
CA ALA A 89 -11.78 13.51 -8.72
C ALA A 89 -11.67 13.88 -10.22
N LYS A 90 -10.47 13.88 -10.79
CA LYS A 90 -10.24 14.14 -12.22
C LYS A 90 -10.83 13.07 -13.13
N LEU A 91 -10.74 11.80 -12.72
CA LEU A 91 -11.38 10.69 -13.46
C LEU A 91 -12.90 10.79 -13.38
N HIS A 92 -13.44 11.14 -12.21
CA HIS A 92 -14.87 11.30 -12.01
C HIS A 92 -15.45 12.50 -12.77
N SER A 93 -14.73 13.63 -12.81
CA SER A 93 -15.16 14.83 -13.54
C SER A 93 -14.98 14.72 -15.06
N GLY A 94 -14.23 13.73 -15.54
CA GLY A 94 -13.87 13.57 -16.95
C GLY A 94 -12.72 14.46 -17.41
N GLU A 95 -12.07 15.23 -16.52
CA GLU A 95 -10.80 15.93 -16.81
C GLU A 95 -9.70 14.94 -17.23
N MET A 96 -9.78 13.73 -16.67
CA MET A 96 -8.94 12.59 -17.04
C MET A 96 -9.83 11.47 -17.55
N LYS A 97 -9.49 10.87 -18.69
CA LYS A 97 -10.25 9.74 -19.24
C LYS A 97 -9.71 8.43 -18.68
N MET A 98 -10.61 7.48 -18.43
CA MET A 98 -10.24 6.12 -18.03
C MET A 98 -9.34 5.41 -19.05
N THR A 99 -9.45 5.77 -20.35
CA THR A 99 -8.62 5.22 -21.43
C THR A 99 -7.17 5.70 -21.40
N ASP A 100 -6.91 6.83 -20.72
CA ASP A 100 -5.64 7.54 -20.77
C ASP A 100 -4.78 7.23 -19.54
N VAL A 101 -5.30 6.42 -18.63
CA VAL A 101 -4.64 6.04 -17.38
C VAL A 101 -4.48 4.55 -17.26
N LYS A 102 -3.43 4.14 -16.57
CA LYS A 102 -3.24 2.76 -16.16
C LYS A 102 -3.71 2.58 -14.73
N MET A 103 -4.48 1.52 -14.50
CA MET A 103 -4.82 1.02 -13.17
C MET A 103 -4.19 -0.35 -12.99
N CYS A 104 -3.61 -0.62 -11.82
CA CYS A 104 -3.20 -1.97 -11.47
C CYS A 104 -4.45 -2.84 -11.24
N GLY A 105 -4.26 -4.16 -11.08
CA GLY A 105 -5.36 -5.08 -10.82
C GLY A 105 -6.17 -4.72 -9.57
N PHE A 106 -5.50 -4.30 -8.49
CA PHE A 106 -6.17 -3.86 -7.26
C PHE A 106 -7.04 -2.62 -7.47
N CYS A 107 -6.51 -1.55 -8.09
CA CYS A 107 -7.29 -0.33 -8.33
C CYS A 107 -8.44 -0.56 -9.32
N THR A 108 -8.28 -1.46 -10.29
CA THR A 108 -9.37 -1.90 -11.17
C THR A 108 -10.46 -2.60 -10.36
N ALA A 109 -10.11 -3.55 -9.49
CA ALA A 109 -11.06 -4.25 -8.65
C ALA A 109 -11.78 -3.31 -7.66
N TYR A 110 -11.08 -2.34 -7.08
CA TYR A 110 -11.66 -1.29 -6.25
C TYR A 110 -12.67 -0.44 -7.04
N GLY A 111 -12.33 -0.04 -8.27
CA GLY A 111 -13.24 0.64 -9.20
C GLY A 111 -14.51 -0.17 -9.51
N GLU A 112 -14.36 -1.47 -9.74
CA GLU A 112 -15.49 -2.37 -9.97
C GLU A 112 -16.42 -2.50 -8.75
N LEU A 113 -15.89 -2.46 -7.52
CA LEU A 113 -16.71 -2.44 -6.31
C LEU A 113 -17.53 -1.14 -6.23
N MET A 114 -16.91 0.01 -6.51
CA MET A 114 -17.62 1.30 -6.55
C MET A 114 -18.73 1.30 -7.61
N MET A 115 -18.45 0.81 -8.82
CA MET A 115 -19.46 0.70 -9.88
C MET A 115 -20.57 -0.31 -9.55
N GLY A 116 -20.26 -1.33 -8.74
CA GLY A 116 -21.23 -2.29 -8.22
C GLY A 116 -22.14 -1.76 -7.10
N GLY A 117 -21.95 -0.51 -6.67
CA GLY A 117 -22.78 0.11 -5.62
C GLY A 117 -22.37 -0.26 -4.20
N VAL A 118 -21.15 -0.76 -3.99
CA VAL A 118 -20.59 -0.98 -2.64
C VAL A 118 -20.49 0.37 -1.92
N GLN A 119 -20.89 0.39 -0.65
CA GLN A 119 -20.78 1.57 0.20
C GLN A 119 -19.38 1.67 0.78
N PHE A 120 -18.72 2.80 0.53
CA PHE A 120 -17.40 3.09 1.09
C PHE A 120 -17.51 4.13 2.21
N GLU A 121 -16.85 3.85 3.33
CA GLU A 121 -16.67 4.77 4.45
C GLU A 121 -15.19 4.80 4.82
N THR A 122 -14.58 5.98 4.77
CA THR A 122 -13.17 6.16 5.13
C THR A 122 -13.03 6.97 6.41
N VAL A 123 -12.36 6.39 7.40
CA VAL A 123 -11.98 7.03 8.65
C VAL A 123 -10.48 7.32 8.60
N ARG A 124 -10.10 8.56 8.94
CA ARG A 124 -8.71 9.02 8.92
C ARG A 124 -8.30 9.47 10.30
N GLY A 125 -7.22 8.88 10.80
CA GLY A 125 -6.45 9.36 11.95
C GLY A 125 -5.19 10.08 11.49
N ASP A 126 -4.37 10.52 12.44
CA ASP A 126 -3.15 11.26 12.13
C ASP A 126 -2.12 10.44 11.35
N VAL A 127 -2.04 9.13 11.64
CA VAL A 127 -1.05 8.20 11.06
C VAL A 127 -1.70 6.98 10.40
N THR A 128 -3.04 6.97 10.27
CA THR A 128 -3.81 5.81 9.84
C THR A 128 -4.96 6.22 8.93
N GLU A 129 -5.24 5.40 7.92
CA GLU A 129 -6.46 5.45 7.12
C GLU A 129 -7.11 4.08 7.12
N VAL A 130 -8.41 4.04 7.39
CA VAL A 130 -9.21 2.81 7.32
C VAL A 130 -10.39 3.08 6.39
N SER A 131 -10.51 2.30 5.32
CA SER A 131 -11.65 2.35 4.41
C SER A 131 -12.45 1.06 4.49
N PHE A 132 -13.71 1.16 4.93
CA PHE A 132 -14.67 0.08 4.96
C PHE A 132 -15.45 0.04 3.66
N ALA A 133 -15.56 -1.16 3.08
CA ALA A 133 -16.38 -1.44 1.92
C ALA A 133 -17.48 -2.43 2.34
N ARG A 134 -18.75 -2.04 2.21
CA ARG A 134 -19.90 -2.83 2.68
C ARG A 134 -20.95 -3.01 1.60
N SER A 135 -21.60 -4.18 1.60
CA SER A 135 -22.74 -4.46 0.73
C SER A 135 -23.67 -5.48 1.38
N SER A 136 -24.97 -5.35 1.09
CA SER A 136 -25.96 -6.39 1.40
C SER A 136 -26.11 -7.43 0.29
N ASP A 137 -25.48 -7.22 -0.88
CA ASP A 137 -25.47 -8.22 -1.96
C ASP A 137 -24.41 -9.29 -1.67
N PRO A 138 -24.81 -10.56 -1.43
CA PRO A 138 -23.87 -11.63 -1.11
C PRO A 138 -22.81 -11.86 -2.17
N LYS A 139 -23.09 -11.58 -3.46
CA LYS A 139 -22.10 -11.71 -4.54
C LYS A 139 -21.01 -10.65 -4.44
N LEU A 140 -21.37 -9.43 -4.04
CA LEU A 140 -20.39 -8.36 -3.81
C LEU A 140 -19.56 -8.64 -2.55
N VAL A 141 -20.17 -9.22 -1.52
CA VAL A 141 -19.44 -9.68 -0.31
C VAL A 141 -18.43 -10.77 -0.65
N GLU A 142 -18.83 -11.80 -1.41
CA GLU A 142 -17.92 -12.85 -1.86
C GLU A 142 -16.74 -12.28 -2.68
N LYS A 143 -17.03 -11.33 -3.58
CA LYS A 143 -16.00 -10.63 -4.35
C LYS A 143 -15.04 -9.84 -3.45
N MET A 144 -15.56 -9.15 -2.43
CA MET A 144 -14.73 -8.43 -1.45
C MET A 144 -13.83 -9.40 -0.68
N HIS A 145 -14.33 -10.54 -0.23
CA HIS A 145 -13.51 -11.55 0.44
C HIS A 145 -12.41 -12.13 -0.47
N ALA A 146 -12.72 -12.36 -1.74
CA ALA A 146 -11.73 -12.79 -2.73
C ALA A 146 -10.63 -11.73 -2.95
N ILE A 147 -11.00 -10.45 -3.00
CA ILE A 147 -10.05 -9.32 -3.07
C ILE A 147 -9.17 -9.31 -1.82
N ALA A 148 -9.75 -9.43 -0.61
CA ALA A 148 -8.99 -9.44 0.63
C ALA A 148 -7.95 -10.57 0.67
N LYS A 149 -8.36 -11.78 0.29
CA LYS A 149 -7.43 -12.92 0.19
C LYS A 149 -6.31 -12.64 -0.81
N ARG A 150 -6.66 -12.17 -2.01
CA ARG A 150 -5.66 -11.90 -3.06
C ARG A 150 -4.69 -10.79 -2.66
N ASN A 151 -5.18 -9.72 -2.03
CA ASN A 151 -4.35 -8.64 -1.53
C ASN A 151 -3.30 -9.14 -0.53
N LYS A 152 -3.69 -10.03 0.39
CA LYS A 152 -2.75 -10.64 1.34
C LYS A 152 -1.63 -11.41 0.61
N ASP A 153 -2.01 -12.27 -0.33
CA ASP A 153 -1.05 -13.09 -1.09
C ASP A 153 -0.09 -12.21 -1.91
N GLU A 154 -0.61 -11.16 -2.54
CA GLU A 154 0.15 -10.26 -3.41
C GLU A 154 0.98 -9.23 -2.63
N MET A 155 0.54 -8.80 -1.43
CA MET A 155 1.35 -7.98 -0.52
C MET A 155 2.53 -8.73 0.07
N ALA A 156 2.37 -10.03 0.36
CA ALA A 156 3.50 -10.84 0.77
C ALA A 156 4.59 -10.86 -0.31
N ILE A 157 4.22 -10.86 -1.60
CA ILE A 157 5.19 -10.77 -2.70
C ILE A 157 5.84 -9.38 -2.76
N LEU A 158 5.04 -8.31 -2.72
CA LEU A 158 5.53 -6.93 -2.83
C LEU A 158 6.49 -6.56 -1.69
N MET A 159 6.17 -7.00 -0.47
CA MET A 159 6.95 -6.71 0.74
C MET A 159 8.09 -7.71 0.97
N GLY A 160 8.37 -8.60 0.00
CA GLY A 160 9.53 -9.49 0.03
C GLY A 160 9.41 -10.69 0.98
N GLY A 161 8.19 -11.12 1.30
CA GLY A 161 7.93 -12.28 2.17
C GLY A 161 8.28 -12.07 3.63
N VAL A 162 8.63 -10.85 4.02
CA VAL A 162 8.81 -10.47 5.42
C VAL A 162 7.42 -10.38 6.04
N ASP A 163 7.21 -11.11 7.13
CA ASP A 163 6.04 -10.91 7.98
C ASP A 163 6.02 -9.41 8.37
N PRO A 164 4.97 -8.64 8.03
CA PRO A 164 4.88 -7.21 8.38
C PRO A 164 4.91 -6.99 9.90
N HIS A 165 4.83 -8.05 10.72
CA HIS A 165 4.96 -8.02 12.17
C HIS A 165 6.37 -8.34 12.70
N ALA A 166 7.33 -8.78 11.88
CA ALA A 166 8.64 -9.27 12.34
C ALA A 166 9.53 -8.20 13.01
N GLY A 167 9.22 -6.90 12.84
CA GLY A 167 9.99 -5.78 13.39
C GLY A 167 9.39 -5.11 14.64
N HIS A 168 8.20 -5.51 15.09
CA HIS A 168 7.44 -4.75 16.08
C HIS A 168 7.35 -5.51 17.41
N LYS A 169 8.10 -5.05 18.42
CA LYS A 169 7.82 -5.39 19.83
C LYS A 169 6.65 -4.52 20.28
N HIS A 170 5.55 -5.16 20.68
CA HIS A 170 4.42 -4.54 21.36
C HIS A 170 4.84 -3.82 22.65
#